data_AF-A0A7J4N4U4-F1
#
_entry.id   AF-A0A7J4N4U4-F1
#
_cell.length_a   1.000
_cell.length_b   1.000
_cell.length_c   1.000
_cell.angle_alpha   90.00
_cell.angle_beta   90.00
_cell.angle_gamma   90.00
#
_symmetry.space_group_name_H-M   'P 1'
#
loop_
_entity.id
_entity.type
_entity.pdbx_description
1 polymer ?
#
loop_
_entity_poly.entity_id
_entity_poly.type
_entity_poly.pdbx_seq_one_letter_code
_entity_poly.pdbx_strand_id
1 'polypeptide(L)'
;MARKRRIEASPPVDEPQEEDEVIDVRSDRDIAIEGTWKEWFQIVFMKYCYAVGILFLACIVPLEALRQLGGDLGLGVAFVSVLLIIPLGIFGYLKLWGDGGIWGREASEDS
;
A
#
# COMPACT_ATOMS: atom_id res chain seq x y z
N MET A 1 15.82 -64.23 2.38
CA MET A 1 15.96 -63.82 0.96
C MET A 1 14.94 -62.72 0.68
N ALA A 2 15.36 -61.46 0.57
CA ALA A 2 14.46 -60.31 0.44
C ALA A 2 14.14 -60.03 -1.04
N ARG A 3 12.85 -60.10 -1.40
CA ARG A 3 12.33 -59.88 -2.75
C ARG A 3 12.19 -58.38 -3.01
N LYS A 4 13.12 -57.81 -3.79
CA LYS A 4 13.12 -56.39 -4.18
C LYS A 4 12.05 -56.16 -5.26
N ARG A 5 10.90 -55.59 -4.89
CA ARG A 5 9.89 -55.11 -5.86
C ARG A 5 10.35 -53.75 -6.37
N ARG A 6 10.77 -53.69 -7.63
CA ARG A 6 11.02 -52.43 -8.36
C ARG A 6 9.65 -51.93 -8.82
N ILE A 7 9.21 -50.79 -8.27
CA ILE A 7 8.00 -50.11 -8.73
C ILE A 7 8.42 -49.35 -9.99
N GLU A 8 7.97 -49.82 -11.15
CA GLU A 8 7.96 -49.01 -12.36
C GLU A 8 6.83 -48.00 -12.22
N ALA A 9 7.18 -46.73 -12.00
CA ALA A 9 6.23 -45.63 -12.10
C ALA A 9 6.09 -45.29 -13.59
N SER A 10 4.88 -45.45 -14.13
CA SER A 10 4.52 -44.99 -15.47
C SER A 10 4.78 -43.48 -15.62
N PRO A 11 5.22 -42.99 -16.79
CA PRO A 11 5.32 -41.57 -17.03
C PRO A 11 3.91 -40.96 -17.04
N PRO A 12 3.66 -39.81 -16.38
CA PRO A 12 2.41 -39.11 -16.60
C PRO A 12 2.39 -38.59 -18.05
N VAL A 13 1.33 -38.99 -18.75
CA VAL A 13 0.89 -38.53 -20.07
C VAL A 13 0.47 -37.05 -19.97
N ASP A 14 0.68 -36.35 -21.09
CA ASP A 14 0.47 -34.93 -21.34
C ASP A 14 -0.85 -34.33 -20.82
N GLU A 15 -0.74 -33.19 -20.13
CA GLU A 15 -1.65 -32.04 -20.30
C GLU A 15 -0.80 -30.76 -20.30
N PRO A 16 -0.87 -29.90 -21.34
CA PRO A 16 -0.36 -28.54 -21.23
C PRO A 16 -1.41 -27.76 -20.42
N GLN A 17 -1.13 -27.51 -19.14
CA GLN A 17 -1.86 -26.49 -18.39
C GLN A 17 -1.37 -25.12 -18.87
N GLU A 18 -2.00 -24.66 -19.95
CA GLU A 18 -2.20 -23.24 -20.21
C GLU A 18 -2.95 -22.63 -19.02
N GLU A 19 -2.53 -21.42 -18.63
CA GLU A 19 -3.33 -20.46 -17.85
C GLU A 19 -3.61 -20.79 -16.38
N ASP A 20 -2.57 -20.84 -15.55
CA ASP A 20 -2.67 -20.07 -14.30
C ASP A 20 -2.05 -18.70 -14.62
N GLU A 21 -2.88 -17.81 -15.15
CA GLU A 21 -2.68 -16.37 -14.96
C GLU A 21 -2.65 -16.15 -13.45
N VAL A 22 -1.45 -16.25 -12.87
CA VAL A 22 -1.14 -15.64 -11.60
C VAL A 22 -1.33 -14.16 -11.85
N ILE A 23 -2.56 -13.67 -11.67
CA ILE A 23 -2.83 -12.26 -11.50
C ILE A 23 -1.88 -11.88 -10.35
N ASP A 24 -0.75 -11.25 -10.69
CA ASP A 24 0.31 -10.81 -9.77
C ASP A 24 -0.24 -9.65 -8.94
N VAL A 25 -1.30 -9.93 -8.19
CA VAL A 25 -1.74 -9.15 -7.04
C VAL A 25 -0.73 -9.45 -5.94
N ARG A 26 0.55 -9.11 -6.18
CA ARG A 26 1.61 -9.21 -5.19
C ARG A 26 1.18 -8.33 -4.03
N SER A 27 0.69 -8.96 -2.98
CA SER A 27 0.12 -8.26 -1.83
C SER A 27 1.22 -7.44 -1.17
N ASP A 28 0.89 -6.37 -0.43
CA ASP A 28 1.85 -5.66 0.44
C ASP A 28 2.63 -6.66 1.34
N ARG A 29 2.04 -7.83 1.61
CA ARG A 29 2.65 -8.97 2.30
C ARG A 29 3.79 -9.65 1.53
N ASP A 30 3.67 -9.79 0.21
CA ASP A 30 4.64 -10.49 -0.63
C ASP A 30 5.87 -9.60 -0.90
N ILE A 31 5.67 -8.27 -0.96
CA ILE A 31 6.76 -7.28 -0.99
C ILE A 31 7.62 -7.35 0.29
N ALA A 32 7.01 -7.63 1.44
CA ALA A 32 7.74 -7.81 2.69
C ALA A 32 8.57 -9.11 2.73
N ILE A 33 8.26 -10.09 1.88
CA ILE A 33 8.91 -11.41 1.88
C ILE A 33 9.98 -11.52 0.78
N GLU A 34 9.78 -10.89 -0.39
CA GLU A 34 10.68 -11.03 -1.55
C GLU A 34 11.08 -9.71 -2.24
N GLY A 35 10.53 -8.56 -1.82
CA GLY A 35 10.85 -7.26 -2.41
C GLY A 35 12.22 -6.74 -2.01
N THR A 36 12.84 -5.90 -2.86
CA THR A 36 14.08 -5.22 -2.46
C THR A 36 13.80 -4.28 -1.29
N TRP A 37 14.76 -4.10 -0.38
CA TRP A 37 14.61 -3.25 0.82
C TRP A 37 14.14 -1.82 0.46
N LYS A 38 14.54 -1.34 -0.72
CA LYS A 38 14.15 -0.05 -1.28
C LYS A 38 12.67 0.02 -1.68
N GLU A 39 12.15 -1.01 -2.36
CA GLU A 39 10.74 -1.08 -2.76
C GLU A 39 9.83 -1.19 -1.53
N TRP A 40 10.20 -2.04 -0.56
CA TRP A 40 9.46 -2.13 0.71
C TRP A 40 9.42 -0.79 1.44
N PHE A 41 10.55 -0.08 1.51
CA PHE A 41 10.61 1.23 2.17
C PHE A 41 9.72 2.28 1.47
N GLN A 42 9.76 2.34 0.14
CA GLN A 42 9.01 3.35 -0.63
C GLN A 42 7.51 3.05 -0.69
N ILE A 43 7.12 1.79 -0.85
CA ILE A 43 5.73 1.40 -1.08
C ILE A 43 5.00 1.19 0.25
N VAL A 44 5.62 0.50 1.20
CA VAL A 44 4.97 0.06 2.44
C VAL A 44 5.26 1.04 3.57
N PHE A 45 6.53 1.25 3.91
CA PHE A 45 6.90 2.08 5.07
C PHE A 45 6.47 3.54 4.88
N MET A 46 6.72 4.13 3.70
CA MET A 46 6.39 5.53 3.44
C MET A 46 4.89 5.80 3.46
N LYS A 47 4.06 4.83 3.05
CA LYS A 47 2.59 4.90 3.11
C LYS A 47 2.09 5.03 4.54
N TYR A 48 2.65 4.26 5.47
CA TYR A 48 2.33 4.38 6.90
C TYR A 48 2.86 5.68 7.50
N CYS A 49 4.11 6.06 7.21
CA CYS A 49 4.66 7.33 7.68
C CYS A 49 3.85 8.53 7.18
N TYR A 50 3.37 8.50 5.93
CA TYR A 50 2.51 9.52 5.37
C TYR A 50 1.19 9.62 6.14
N ALA A 51 0.50 8.49 6.35
CA ALA A 51 -0.75 8.46 7.10
C ALA A 51 -0.58 9.00 8.54
N VAL A 52 0.49 8.58 9.23
CA VAL A 52 0.83 9.09 10.57
C VAL A 52 1.13 10.58 10.54
N GLY A 53 1.88 11.06 9.54
CA GLY A 53 2.20 12.47 9.37
C GLY A 53 0.96 13.34 9.14
N ILE A 54 0.05 12.91 8.27
CA ILE A 54 -1.22 13.62 8.02
C ILE A 54 -2.09 13.63 9.29
N LEU A 55 -2.20 12.50 10.00
CA LEU A 55 -2.94 12.44 11.25
C LEU A 55 -2.33 13.36 12.32
N PHE A 56 -1.00 13.38 12.43
CA PHE A 56 -0.29 14.26 13.34
C PHE A 56 -0.58 15.73 13.02
N LEU A 57 -0.53 16.13 11.75
CA LEU A 57 -0.88 17.49 11.31
C LEU A 57 -2.34 17.83 11.59
N ALA A 58 -3.26 16.89 11.30
CA ALA A 58 -4.69 17.06 11.55
C ALA A 58 -5.01 17.25 13.04
N CYS A 59 -4.15 16.77 13.95
CA CYS A 59 -4.29 16.98 15.39
C CYS A 59 -3.58 18.25 15.87
N ILE A 60 -2.32 18.47 15.47
CA ILE A 60 -1.48 19.55 16.00
C ILE A 60 -1.89 20.92 15.46
N VAL A 61 -2.20 21.03 14.17
CA VAL A 61 -2.52 22.33 13.56
C VAL A 61 -3.77 22.97 14.18
N PRO A 62 -4.90 22.26 14.38
CA PRO A 62 -6.06 22.83 15.07
C PRO A 62 -5.78 23.17 16.53
N LEU A 63 -4.99 22.33 17.23
CA LEU A 63 -4.65 22.55 18.63
C LEU A 63 -3.80 23.82 18.80
N GLU A 64 -2.83 24.02 17.92
CA GLU A 64 -1.97 25.20 17.94
C GLU A 64 -2.76 26.45 17.50
N ALA A 65 -3.69 26.33 16.57
CA ALA A 65 -4.61 27.41 16.20
C ALA A 65 -5.44 27.87 17.40
N LEU A 66 -6.03 26.93 18.16
CA LEU A 66 -6.75 27.24 19.40
C LEU A 66 -5.86 27.85 20.49
N ARG A 67 -4.59 27.42 20.54
CA ARG A 67 -3.61 27.95 21.51
C ARG A 67 -3.21 29.39 21.21
N GLN A 68 -3.02 29.71 19.93
CA GLN A 68 -2.51 31.02 19.51
C GLN A 68 -3.62 32.05 19.28
N LEU A 69 -4.76 31.62 18.75
CA LEU A 69 -5.89 32.47 18.40
C LEU A 69 -7.02 32.17 19.39
N GLY A 70 -7.25 33.05 20.35
CA GLY A 70 -8.32 32.86 21.33
C GLY A 70 -9.71 33.05 20.73
N GLY A 71 -10.72 32.43 21.38
CA GLY A 71 -12.14 32.64 21.05
C GLY A 71 -12.58 32.05 19.70
N ASP A 72 -13.61 32.65 19.11
CA ASP A 72 -14.27 32.14 17.90
C ASP A 72 -13.34 32.07 16.68
N LEU A 73 -12.33 32.95 16.63
CA LEU A 73 -11.39 33.01 15.53
C LEU A 73 -10.44 31.80 15.52
N GLY A 74 -9.98 31.36 16.70
CA GLY A 74 -9.22 30.11 16.82
C GLY A 74 -10.03 28.88 16.46
N LEU A 75 -11.30 28.85 16.90
CA LEU A 75 -12.22 27.77 16.56
C LEU A 75 -12.47 27.70 15.05
N GLY A 76 -12.68 28.84 14.40
CA GLY A 76 -12.85 28.94 12.96
C GLY A 76 -11.63 28.43 12.19
N VAL A 77 -10.43 28.86 12.58
CA VAL A 77 -9.18 28.41 11.95
C VAL A 77 -8.93 26.92 12.19
N ALA A 78 -9.17 26.43 13.41
CA ALA A 78 -9.07 25.01 13.74
C ALA A 78 -9.99 24.18 12.83
N PHE A 79 -11.26 24.58 12.68
CA PHE A 79 -12.21 23.89 11.81
C PHE A 79 -11.79 23.89 10.34
N VAL A 80 -11.39 25.05 9.81
CA VAL A 80 -10.91 25.18 8.41
C VAL A 80 -9.66 24.35 8.18
N SER A 81 -8.73 24.30 9.14
CA SER A 81 -7.50 23.50 8.99
C SER A 81 -7.80 22.01 8.84
N VAL A 82 -8.73 21.44 9.62
CA VAL A 82 -9.14 20.04 9.48
C VAL A 82 -9.80 19.81 8.12
N LEU A 83 -10.67 20.72 7.70
CA LEU A 83 -11.35 20.65 6.39
C LEU A 83 -10.39 20.70 5.21
N LEU A 84 -9.18 21.25 5.36
CA LEU A 84 -8.18 21.27 4.30
C LEU A 84 -7.20 20.10 4.42
N ILE A 85 -6.67 19.84 5.62
CA ILE A 85 -5.62 18.83 5.84
C ILE A 85 -6.11 17.42 5.48
N ILE A 86 -7.34 17.05 5.88
CA ILE A 86 -7.87 15.71 5.61
C ILE A 86 -8.02 15.45 4.11
N PRO A 87 -8.79 16.26 3.34
CA PRO A 87 -8.95 15.99 1.91
C PRO A 87 -7.66 16.18 1.11
N LEU A 88 -6.77 17.12 1.49
CA LEU A 88 -5.46 17.23 0.85
C LEU A 88 -4.58 16.01 1.14
N GLY A 89 -4.64 15.47 2.36
CA GLY A 89 -3.96 14.23 2.72
C GLY A 89 -4.48 13.04 1.93
N ILE A 90 -5.80 12.92 1.78
CA ILE A 90 -6.41 11.85 0.96
C ILE A 90 -6.03 12.02 -0.51
N PHE A 91 -6.09 13.24 -1.05
CA PHE A 91 -5.71 13.52 -2.44
C PHE A 91 -4.24 13.21 -2.70
N GLY A 92 -3.34 13.63 -1.81
CA GLY A 92 -1.92 13.32 -1.90
C GLY A 92 -1.67 11.81 -1.82
N TYR A 93 -2.37 11.11 -0.95
CA TYR A 93 -2.33 9.65 -0.87
C TYR A 93 -2.76 8.99 -2.18
N LEU A 94 -3.90 9.39 -2.74
CA LEU A 94 -4.39 8.86 -4.02
C LEU A 94 -3.45 9.20 -5.18
N LYS A 95 -2.82 10.38 -5.18
CA LYS A 95 -1.86 10.76 -6.22
C LYS A 95 -0.57 9.92 -6.16
N LEU A 96 -0.17 9.49 -4.98
CA LEU A 96 1.05 8.71 -4.77
C LEU A 96 0.80 7.20 -4.94
N TRP A 97 -0.25 6.68 -4.32
CA TRP A 97 -0.52 5.23 -4.22
C TRP A 97 -1.87 4.80 -4.81
N GLY A 98 -2.66 5.71 -5.36
CA GLY A 98 -3.90 5.38 -6.08
C GLY A 98 -3.63 4.84 -7.48
N ASP A 99 -4.71 4.50 -8.18
CA ASP A 99 -4.66 3.98 -9.55
C ASP A 99 -4.03 5.02 -10.51
N GLY A 100 -2.94 4.64 -11.18
CA GLY A 100 -2.10 5.56 -11.97
C GLY A 100 -1.25 6.55 -11.15
N GLY A 101 -1.08 6.31 -9.85
CA GLY A 101 -0.22 7.11 -8.97
C GLY A 101 1.27 6.88 -9.21
N ILE A 102 2.13 7.82 -8.79
CA ILE A 102 3.59 7.75 -9.02
C ILE A 102 4.22 6.45 -8.48
N TRP A 103 3.68 5.95 -7.37
CA TRP A 103 4.03 4.68 -6.74
C TRP A 103 2.86 3.68 -6.72
N GLY A 104 1.74 4.04 -7.34
CA GLY A 104 0.61 3.14 -7.59
C GLY A 104 0.97 2.29 -8.79
N ARG A 105 1.15 0.98 -8.59
CA ARG A 105 1.51 0.06 -9.66
C ARG A 105 0.46 0.16 -10.78
N GLU A 106 0.90 0.46 -12.00
CA GLU A 106 0.09 0.28 -13.20
C GLU A 106 -0.26 -1.20 -13.31
N ALA A 107 -1.50 -1.55 -12.96
CA ALA A 107 -2.09 -2.82 -13.31
C ALA A 107 -2.62 -2.71 -14.74
N SER A 108 -1.72 -2.61 -15.73
CA SER A 108 -1.94 -2.95 -17.15
C SER A 108 -0.95 -2.20 -18.03
N GLU A 109 0.08 -2.89 -18.49
CA GLU A 109 0.53 -2.82 -19.88
C GLU A 109 1.62 -3.88 -20.05
N ASP A 110 1.18 -5.10 -20.30
CA ASP A 110 1.89 -6.03 -21.17
C ASP A 110 0.82 -6.82 -21.93
N SER A 111 0.41 -6.22 -23.04
CA SER A 111 -0.32 -6.81 -24.17
C SER A 111 0.51 -7.85 -24.91
#